data_AF-A0A2U1UXV4-F1
#
_entry.id   AF-A0A2U1UXV4-F1
#
_cell.length_a   1.000
_cell.length_b   1.000
_cell.length_c   1.000
_cell.angle_alpha   90.00
_cell.angle_beta   90.00
_cell.angle_gamma   90.00
#
_symmetry.space_group_name_H-M   'P 1'
#
loop_
_entity.id
_entity.type
_entity.pdbx_description
1 polymer ?
#
loop_
_entity_poly.entity_id
_entity_poly.type
_entity_poly.pdbx_seq_one_letter_code
_entity_poly.pdbx_strand_id
1 'polypeptide(L)'
;MSLVFEGQPLLAEAGASLLQAWMAAGQPLTENVGCMGQGVCGACRVLVRRQGERLAGTALACETQAEEGMQVSFLDHFPARRPHAYDLHALTDSWTALGPVRA
;
A
#
# COMPACT_ATOMS: atom_id res chain seq x y z
N MET A 1 -9.09 -18.47 5.26
CA MET A 1 -7.97 -18.41 6.23
C MET A 1 -8.08 -17.12 7.03
N SER A 2 -7.71 -17.14 8.31
CA SER A 2 -7.74 -15.98 9.19
C SER A 2 -6.35 -15.35 9.33
N LEU A 3 -6.27 -14.03 9.25
CA LEU A 3 -5.06 -13.25 9.48
C LEU A 3 -5.40 -11.96 10.22
N VAL A 4 -4.38 -11.29 10.78
CA VAL A 4 -4.54 -9.94 11.35
C VAL A 4 -3.83 -8.96 10.43
N PHE A 5 -4.55 -7.99 9.88
CA PHE A 5 -4.02 -6.93 9.02
C PHE A 5 -4.39 -5.57 9.63
N GLU A 6 -3.41 -4.70 9.90
CA GLU A 6 -3.62 -3.40 10.56
C GLU A 6 -4.30 -3.54 11.94
N GLY A 7 -3.97 -4.61 12.65
CA GLY A 7 -4.59 -4.95 13.94
C GLY A 7 -6.03 -5.44 13.84
N GLN A 8 -6.61 -5.55 12.65
CA GLN A 8 -7.97 -6.07 12.42
C GLN A 8 -7.92 -7.55 11.99
N PRO A 9 -8.83 -8.40 12.48
CA PRO A 9 -8.97 -9.75 11.94
C PRO A 9 -9.62 -9.71 10.55
N LEU A 10 -9.00 -10.35 9.57
CA LEU A 10 -9.49 -10.48 8.20
C LEU A 10 -9.62 -11.96 7.82
N LEU A 11 -10.57 -12.23 6.92
CA LEU A 11 -10.69 -13.53 6.25
C LEU A 11 -10.22 -13.37 4.80
N ALA A 12 -9.31 -14.23 4.38
CA ALA A 12 -8.85 -14.32 3.00
C ALA A 12 -9.26 -15.65 2.35
N GLU A 13 -9.52 -15.58 1.04
CA GLU A 13 -9.67 -16.76 0.19
C GLU A 13 -8.30 -17.40 -0.10
N ALA A 14 -8.32 -18.69 -0.41
CA ALA A 14 -7.09 -19.41 -0.76
C ALA A 14 -6.49 -18.84 -2.06
N GLY A 15 -5.19 -18.52 -2.01
CA GLY A 15 -4.46 -17.97 -3.15
C GLY A 15 -4.62 -16.46 -3.36
N ALA A 16 -5.45 -15.77 -2.57
CA ALA A 16 -5.55 -14.32 -2.60
C ALA A 16 -4.25 -13.68 -2.09
N SER A 17 -3.81 -12.59 -2.73
CA SER A 17 -2.76 -11.73 -2.18
C SER A 17 -3.27 -10.97 -0.95
N LEU A 18 -2.34 -10.46 -0.12
CA LEU A 18 -2.68 -9.61 1.03
C LEU A 18 -3.47 -8.37 0.59
N LEU A 19 -3.12 -7.77 -0.55
CA LEU A 19 -3.87 -6.63 -1.11
C LEU A 19 -5.30 -7.04 -1.52
N GLN A 20 -5.47 -8.21 -2.14
CA GLN A 20 -6.80 -8.73 -2.48
C GLN A 20 -7.63 -9.05 -1.24
N ALA A 21 -7.02 -9.63 -0.20
CA ALA A 21 -7.68 -9.88 1.07
C ALA A 21 -8.16 -8.58 1.74
N TRP A 22 -7.33 -7.53 1.72
CA TRP A 22 -7.69 -6.20 2.22
C TRP A 22 -8.92 -5.62 1.49
N MET A 23 -8.91 -5.68 0.14
CA MET A 23 -10.04 -5.22 -0.68
C MET A 23 -11.31 -6.04 -0.44
N ALA A 24 -11.19 -7.36 -0.39
CA ALA A 24 -12.33 -8.27 -0.18
C ALA A 24 -12.97 -8.07 1.20
N ALA A 25 -12.19 -7.67 2.21
CA ALA A 25 -12.68 -7.29 3.53
C ALA A 25 -13.40 -5.92 3.56
N GLY A 26 -13.52 -5.23 2.42
CA GLY A 26 -14.17 -3.92 2.32
C GLY A 26 -13.36 -2.78 2.94
N GLN A 27 -12.07 -2.99 3.19
CA GLN A 27 -11.21 -1.97 3.78
C GLN A 27 -10.86 -0.91 2.72
N PRO A 28 -10.77 0.38 3.11
CA PRO A 28 -10.46 1.44 2.18
C PRO A 28 -9.02 1.31 1.63
N LEU A 29 -8.86 1.63 0.36
CA LEU A 29 -7.57 1.81 -0.31
C LEU A 29 -7.39 3.27 -0.71
N THR A 30 -7.27 4.14 0.29
CA THR A 30 -6.99 5.57 0.10
C THR A 30 -5.50 5.83 -0.10
N GLU A 31 -4.66 4.91 0.36
CA GLU A 31 -3.20 4.95 0.29
C GLU A 31 -2.65 3.52 0.16
N ASN A 32 -1.32 3.38 0.12
CA ASN A 32 -0.64 2.09 0.00
C ASN A 32 -1.04 1.27 -1.25
N VAL A 33 -1.44 1.96 -2.33
CA VAL A 33 -1.76 1.38 -3.64
C VAL A 33 -1.35 2.36 -4.74
N GLY A 34 -0.78 1.84 -5.82
CA GLY A 34 -0.40 2.65 -7.00
C GLY A 34 -0.69 1.90 -8.29
N CYS A 35 0.07 0.84 -8.56
CA CYS A 35 -0.11 0.00 -9.75
C CYS A 35 -1.27 -1.01 -9.67
N MET A 36 -2.13 -0.94 -8.65
CA MET A 36 -3.31 -1.81 -8.52
C MET A 36 -3.04 -3.32 -8.61
N GLY A 37 -1.94 -3.79 -8.02
CA GLY A 37 -1.68 -5.24 -7.92
C GLY A 37 -0.63 -5.79 -8.87
N GLN A 38 -0.02 -4.95 -9.71
CA GLN A 38 0.90 -5.40 -10.75
C GLN A 38 2.36 -5.59 -10.29
N GLY A 39 2.69 -5.35 -9.01
CA GLY A 39 4.05 -5.52 -8.48
C GLY A 39 5.08 -4.44 -8.86
N VAL A 40 4.70 -3.41 -9.63
CA VAL A 40 5.69 -2.49 -10.26
C VAL A 40 5.96 -1.18 -9.51
N CYS A 41 5.02 -0.68 -8.70
CA CYS A 41 5.15 0.67 -8.10
C CYS A 41 5.79 0.70 -6.70
N GLY A 42 5.83 -0.43 -5.99
CA GLY A 42 6.30 -0.48 -4.60
C GLY A 42 5.44 0.27 -3.57
N ALA A 43 4.24 0.73 -3.91
CA ALA A 43 3.38 1.50 -3.00
C ALA A 43 2.74 0.67 -1.88
N CYS A 44 2.46 -0.62 -2.12
CA CYS A 44 1.77 -1.50 -1.17
C CYS A 44 2.72 -2.24 -0.21
N ARG A 45 3.73 -1.53 0.30
CA ARG A 45 4.73 -2.12 1.22
C ARG A 45 4.08 -2.52 2.54
N VAL A 46 4.40 -3.71 3.01
CA VAL A 46 3.92 -4.25 4.28
C VAL A 46 5.06 -4.87 5.08
N LEU A 47 4.93 -4.81 6.40
CA LEU A 47 5.58 -5.73 7.33
C LEU A 47 4.71 -6.97 7.47
N VAL A 48 5.33 -8.14 7.34
CA VAL A 48 4.68 -9.45 7.45
C VAL A 48 5.42 -10.28 8.47
N ARG A 49 4.69 -10.83 9.44
CA ARG A 49 5.18 -11.88 10.33
C ARG A 49 4.31 -13.11 10.15
N ARG A 50 4.90 -14.23 9.71
CA ARG A 50 4.16 -15.49 9.59
C ARG A 50 3.99 -16.15 10.95
N GLN A 51 3.05 -17.08 11.03
CA GLN A 51 2.82 -17.85 12.23
C GLN A 51 4.11 -18.60 12.62
N GLY A 52 4.52 -18.49 13.88
CA GLY A 52 5.74 -19.13 14.41
C GLY A 52 7.03 -18.35 14.14
N GLU A 53 7.02 -17.31 13.29
CA GLU A 53 8.19 -16.46 13.08
C GLU A 53 8.34 -15.43 14.22
N ARG A 54 9.58 -15.23 14.67
CA ARG A 54 9.90 -14.23 15.70
C ARG A 54 10.02 -12.81 15.13
N LEU A 55 10.53 -12.68 13.91
CA LEU A 55 10.81 -11.40 13.27
C LEU A 55 9.87 -11.17 12.10
N ALA A 56 9.46 -9.92 11.88
CA ALA A 56 8.74 -9.53 10.68
C ALA A 56 9.73 -9.22 9.54
N GLY A 57 9.35 -9.56 8.32
CA GLY A 57 10.03 -9.15 7.08
C GLY A 57 9.22 -8.09 6.33
N THR A 58 9.83 -7.46 5.33
CA THR A 58 9.13 -6.53 4.42
C THR A 58 8.74 -7.24 3.13
N ALA A 59 7.55 -6.95 2.61
CA ALA A 59 7.09 -7.47 1.33
C ALA A 59 6.17 -6.48 0.61
N LEU A 60 5.72 -6.82 -0.60
CA LEU A 60 4.63 -6.13 -1.29
C LEU A 60 3.33 -6.90 -1.08
N ALA A 61 2.29 -6.21 -0.60
CA ALA A 61 1.01 -6.82 -0.30
C ALA A 61 0.37 -7.45 -1.55
N CYS A 62 0.60 -6.86 -2.74
CA CYS A 62 0.08 -7.41 -3.98
C CYS A 62 0.78 -8.68 -4.49
N GLU A 63 2.03 -8.91 -4.07
CA GLU A 63 2.82 -10.08 -4.50
C GLU A 63 2.94 -11.14 -3.40
N THR A 64 2.39 -10.88 -2.22
CA THR A 64 2.44 -11.80 -1.08
C THR A 64 1.09 -12.46 -0.91
N GLN A 65 1.04 -13.79 -0.97
CA GLN A 65 -0.18 -14.54 -0.69
C GLN A 65 -0.54 -14.43 0.80
N ALA A 66 -1.84 -14.31 1.09
CA ALA A 66 -2.33 -14.45 2.45
C ALA A 66 -2.08 -15.90 2.92
N GLU A 67 -1.66 -16.04 4.17
CA GLU A 67 -1.48 -17.33 4.83
C GLU A 67 -2.15 -17.27 6.22
N GLU A 68 -2.58 -18.43 6.73
CA GLU A 68 -3.23 -18.54 8.04
C GLU A 68 -2.31 -18.03 9.16
N GLY A 69 -2.87 -17.27 10.10
CA GLY A 69 -2.16 -16.78 11.28
C GLY A 69 -1.14 -15.68 11.02
N MET A 70 -1.08 -15.13 9.79
CA MET A 70 -0.22 -13.98 9.49
C MET A 70 -0.60 -12.74 10.31
N GLN A 71 0.41 -11.94 10.63
CA GLN A 71 0.25 -10.57 11.10
C GLN A 71 0.89 -9.61 10.12
N VAL A 72 0.09 -8.66 9.64
CA VAL A 72 0.45 -7.77 8.55
C VAL A 72 0.15 -6.33 8.95
N SER A 73 1.04 -5.42 8.58
CA SER A 73 0.78 -3.99 8.66
C SER A 73 1.42 -3.27 7.48
N PHE A 74 0.74 -2.30 6.90
CA PHE A 74 1.30 -1.38 5.93
C PHE A 74 2.47 -0.63 6.54
N LEU A 75 3.49 -0.41 5.72
CA LEU A 75 4.57 0.45 6.10
C LEU A 75 4.26 1.87 5.61
N ASP A 76 3.98 2.77 6.55
CA ASP A 76 3.61 4.13 6.23
C ASP A 76 4.62 4.81 5.30
N HIS A 77 4.08 5.58 4.35
CA HIS A 77 4.86 6.50 3.57
C HIS A 77 5.23 7.71 4.43
N PHE A 78 6.52 7.97 4.61
CA PHE A 78 6.98 9.21 5.22
C PHE A 78 6.98 10.32 4.16
N PRO A 79 6.05 11.30 4.22
CA PRO A 79 6.00 12.36 3.23
C PRO A 79 7.27 13.22 3.29
N ALA A 80 7.60 13.86 2.17
CA ALA A 80 8.70 14.82 2.11
C ALA A 80 8.53 15.89 3.19
N ARG A 81 9.62 16.23 3.91
CA ARG A 81 9.59 17.19 5.03
C ARG A 81 9.01 18.56 4.68
N ARG A 82 8.93 18.91 3.39
CA ARG A 82 8.31 20.13 2.87
C ARG A 82 7.63 19.81 1.54
N PRO A 83 6.30 19.61 1.53
CA PRO A 83 5.58 19.51 0.26
C PRO A 83 5.71 20.83 -0.51
N HIS A 84 5.96 20.73 -1.82
CA HIS A 84 5.94 21.90 -2.69
C HIS A 84 4.50 22.37 -2.85
N ALA A 85 4.23 23.65 -2.55
CA ALA A 85 2.90 24.23 -2.71
C ALA A 85 2.77 24.80 -4.13
N TYR A 86 1.94 24.16 -4.95
CA TYR A 86 1.59 24.66 -6.27
C TYR A 86 0.38 25.61 -6.18
N ASP A 87 0.47 26.78 -6.81
CA ASP A 87 -0.72 27.60 -7.06
C ASP A 87 -1.49 27.00 -8.25
N LEU A 88 -2.57 26.28 -7.94
CA LEU A 88 -3.40 25.62 -8.95
C LEU A 88 -4.08 26.62 -9.89
N HIS A 89 -4.30 27.88 -9.47
CA HIS A 89 -4.89 28.90 -10.33
C HIS A 89 -3.88 29.42 -11.37
N ALA A 90 -2.58 29.35 -11.08
CA ALA A 90 -1.52 29.69 -12.03
C ALA A 90 -1.28 28.57 -13.07
N LEU A 91 -1.79 27.35 -12.82
CA LEU A 91 -1.70 26.22 -13.74
C LEU A 91 -2.89 26.24 -14.70
N THR A 92 -2.79 27.02 -15.78
CA THR A 92 -3.88 27.16 -16.76
C THR A 92 -4.00 25.97 -17.71
N ASP A 93 -2.89 25.47 -18.23
CA ASP A 93 -2.86 24.26 -19.06
C ASP A 93 -1.61 23.41 -18.74
N SER A 94 -1.64 22.14 -19.15
CA SER A 94 -0.56 21.20 -18.85
C SER A 94 0.77 21.54 -19.54
N TRP A 95 0.75 22.37 -20.60
CA TRP A 95 1.95 22.78 -21.33
C TRP A 95 2.67 23.93 -20.64
N THR A 96 1.92 24.89 -20.11
CA THR A 96 2.39 26.04 -19.33
C THR A 96 2.85 25.63 -17.92
N ALA A 97 2.30 24.54 -17.38
CA ALA A 97 2.70 23.94 -16.11
C ALA A 97 4.11 23.31 -16.12
N LEU A 98 4.70 23.04 -17.29
CA LEU A 98 5.97 22.30 -17.40
C LEU A 98 7.17 23.03 -16.79
N GLY A 99 7.19 24.37 -16.81
CA GLY A 99 8.26 25.15 -16.16
C GLY A 99 8.19 25.05 -14.64
N PRO A 100 7.06 25.48 -14.03
CA PRO A 100 6.86 25.45 -12.58
C PRO A 100 7.03 24.06 -11.93
N VAL A 101 6.62 22.98 -12.61
CA VAL A 101 6.66 21.61 -12.07
C VAL A 101 8.05 20.97 -12.13
N ARG A 102 8.97 21.52 -12.94
CA ARG A 102 10.34 20.99 -13.11
C ARG A 102 11.39 21.65 -12.20
N ALA A 103 11.01 22.69 -11.46
CA ALA A 103 11.91 23.50 -10.63
C ALA A 103 12.04 22.98 -9.18
#